data_AF-A0A369I4B4-F1
#
_entry.id   AF-A0A369I4B4-F1
#
_cell.length_a   1.000
_cell.length_b   1.000
_cell.length_c   1.000
_cell.angle_alpha   90.00
_cell.angle_beta   90.00
_cell.angle_gamma   90.00
#
_symmetry.space_group_name_H-M   'P 1'
#
loop_
_entity.id
_entity.type
_entity.pdbx_description
1 polymer ?
#
loop_
_entity_poly.entity_id
_entity_poly.type
_entity_poly.pdbx_seq_one_letter_code
_entity_poly.pdbx_strand_id
1 'polypeptide(L)'
;MPDLGLKIKEYRKAEKAKRKKKKKFHTDYEGLSIVRMTSSTGSGDRITQIEFHVLKETRPPRQYDGVDVFWYDSRNRIISKAAIKDKESALILHGPYKRYASGALVEEGNYYIGTKDGRWETYDANYRLLDKTKWSRGFPAESVVSYYDSAHTKVLEVIPIHYGKRKGDYLKYYDGGQLMVKGQYDNDLPIGTWNEYYQYRRQRKKVTRYPRYWYEDGEGILISEWDDKGKLIYERPKDQTPAEESEN
;
A
#
# COMPACT_ATOMS: atom_id res chain seq x y z
N MET A 1 -16.43 10.44 -51.70
CA MET A 1 -15.07 10.82 -51.25
C MET A 1 -15.12 10.99 -49.74
N PRO A 2 -14.51 10.12 -48.91
CA PRO A 2 -14.50 10.32 -47.46
C PRO A 2 -13.63 11.54 -47.10
N ASP A 3 -14.16 12.41 -46.25
CA ASP A 3 -13.57 13.69 -45.87
C ASP A 3 -12.31 13.50 -45.00
N LEU A 4 -11.15 13.37 -45.65
CA LEU A 4 -9.84 13.29 -44.98
C LEU A 4 -9.50 14.56 -44.17
N GLY A 5 -10.07 15.71 -44.52
CA GLY A 5 -9.79 16.99 -43.87
C GLY A 5 -10.36 17.10 -42.46
N LEU A 6 -11.56 16.55 -42.24
CA LEU A 6 -12.17 16.48 -40.89
C LEU A 6 -11.35 15.58 -39.95
N LYS A 7 -10.92 14.40 -40.43
CA LYS A 7 -10.11 13.44 -39.63
C LYS A 7 -8.77 14.03 -39.17
N ILE A 8 -8.10 14.84 -40.00
CA ILE A 8 -6.82 15.48 -39.63
C ILE A 8 -7.00 16.54 -38.54
N LYS A 9 -8.10 17.31 -38.57
CA LYS A 9 -8.41 18.31 -37.53
C LYS A 9 -8.73 17.64 -36.19
N GLU A 10 -9.50 16.56 -36.21
CA GLU A 10 -9.81 15.76 -35.02
C GLU A 10 -8.54 15.14 -34.42
N TYR A 11 -7.66 14.58 -35.26
CA TYR A 11 -6.38 14.03 -34.82
C TYR A 11 -5.50 15.08 -34.12
N ARG A 12 -5.32 16.26 -34.73
CA ARG A 12 -4.54 17.36 -34.12
C ARG A 12 -5.16 17.86 -32.81
N LYS A 13 -6.49 17.90 -32.72
CA LYS A 13 -7.20 18.27 -31.48
C LYS A 13 -6.98 17.22 -30.39
N ALA A 14 -7.05 15.93 -30.74
CA ALA A 14 -6.76 14.82 -29.82
C ALA A 14 -5.30 14.83 -29.35
N GLU A 15 -4.35 15.13 -30.24
CA GLU A 15 -2.93 15.21 -29.90
C GLU A 15 -2.61 16.39 -28.98
N LYS A 16 -3.17 17.58 -29.25
CA LYS A 16 -3.11 18.73 -28.34
C LYS A 16 -3.72 18.42 -26.98
N ALA A 17 -4.85 17.72 -26.94
CA ALA A 17 -5.47 17.28 -25.69
C ALA A 17 -4.59 16.28 -24.92
N LYS A 18 -3.98 15.30 -25.60
CA LYS A 18 -3.01 14.35 -25.00
C LYS A 18 -1.80 15.08 -24.42
N ARG A 19 -1.21 16.04 -25.15
CA ARG A 19 -0.08 16.86 -24.69
C ARG A 19 -0.45 17.71 -23.46
N LYS A 20 -1.63 18.33 -23.47
CA LYS A 20 -2.14 19.08 -22.30
C LYS A 20 -2.36 18.17 -21.09
N LYS A 21 -2.92 16.97 -21.29
CA LYS A 21 -3.05 15.95 -20.22
C LYS A 21 -1.68 15.53 -19.67
N LYS A 22 -0.69 15.23 -20.52
CA LYS A 22 0.68 14.90 -20.09
C LYS A 22 1.34 16.02 -19.27
N LYS A 23 1.16 17.29 -19.69
CA LYS A 23 1.66 18.44 -18.93
C LYS A 23 1.03 18.55 -17.54
N LYS A 24 -0.28 18.29 -17.41
CA LYS A 24 -0.96 18.22 -16.11
C LYS A 24 -0.31 17.19 -15.19
N PHE A 25 -0.10 15.95 -15.65
CA PHE A 25 0.57 14.92 -14.84
C PHE A 25 1.99 15.25 -14.37
N HIS A 26 2.66 16.23 -14.99
CA HIS A 26 3.97 16.70 -14.55
C HIS A 26 3.88 17.74 -13.42
N THR A 27 2.76 18.44 -13.32
CA THR A 27 2.52 19.53 -12.34
C THR A 27 1.57 19.11 -11.22
N ASP A 28 0.64 18.20 -11.51
CA ASP A 28 -0.39 17.71 -10.61
C ASP A 28 -0.71 16.24 -10.85
N TYR A 29 -1.16 15.54 -9.81
CA TYR A 29 -1.77 14.22 -9.92
C TYR A 29 -3.12 14.28 -9.21
N GLU A 30 -4.20 13.82 -9.85
CA GLU A 30 -5.56 13.86 -9.28
C GLU A 30 -5.96 15.27 -8.74
N GLY A 31 -5.47 16.34 -9.39
CA GLY A 31 -5.75 17.73 -9.01
C GLY A 31 -4.91 18.29 -7.86
N LEU A 32 -3.97 17.53 -7.31
CA LEU A 32 -3.04 17.99 -6.27
C LEU A 32 -1.66 18.25 -6.86
N SER A 33 -1.07 19.40 -6.50
CA SER A 33 0.24 19.80 -7.03
C SER A 33 1.35 18.90 -6.48
N ILE A 34 2.26 18.51 -7.37
CA ILE A 34 3.36 17.59 -7.05
C ILE A 34 4.72 18.22 -7.29
N VAL A 35 5.71 17.75 -6.53
CA VAL A 35 7.13 18.09 -6.70
C VAL A 35 7.90 16.82 -6.98
N ARG A 36 8.68 16.82 -8.07
CA ARG A 36 9.56 15.70 -8.43
C ARG A 36 10.77 15.66 -7.51
N MET A 37 11.08 14.47 -7.02
CA MET A 37 12.22 14.16 -6.17
C MET A 37 12.94 12.92 -6.69
N THR A 38 14.22 12.83 -6.36
CA THR A 38 15.04 11.65 -6.67
C THR A 38 15.83 11.27 -5.44
N SER A 39 15.94 9.96 -5.19
CA SER A 39 16.87 9.42 -4.20
C SER A 39 17.66 8.28 -4.84
N SER A 40 18.90 8.12 -4.40
CA SER A 40 19.77 7.04 -4.83
C SER A 40 20.41 6.41 -3.61
N THR A 41 20.47 5.09 -3.58
CA THR A 41 21.01 4.31 -2.46
C THR A 41 21.84 3.17 -3.01
N GLY A 42 22.95 2.84 -2.34
CA GLY A 42 23.91 1.81 -2.79
C GLY A 42 25.15 2.41 -3.45
N SER A 43 26.04 1.53 -3.89
CA SER A 43 27.31 1.89 -4.53
C SER A 43 27.63 0.92 -5.68
N GLY A 44 28.39 1.41 -6.67
CA GLY A 44 28.79 0.65 -7.85
C GLY A 44 27.59 0.08 -8.62
N ASP A 45 27.72 -1.18 -9.03
CA ASP A 45 26.73 -1.87 -9.87
C ASP A 45 25.41 -2.18 -9.16
N ARG A 46 25.33 -2.02 -7.83
CA ARG A 46 24.11 -2.30 -7.04
C ARG A 46 23.36 -1.02 -6.64
N ILE A 47 23.56 0.06 -7.39
CA ILE A 47 22.86 1.32 -7.13
C ILE A 47 21.36 1.16 -7.42
N THR A 48 20.54 1.61 -6.47
CA THR A 48 19.10 1.77 -6.65
C THR A 48 18.79 3.25 -6.77
N GLN A 49 18.19 3.65 -7.89
CA GLN A 49 17.73 5.02 -8.11
C GLN A 49 16.20 5.02 -8.08
N ILE A 50 15.63 5.98 -7.37
CA ILE A 50 14.19 6.14 -7.24
C ILE A 50 13.84 7.54 -7.68
N GLU A 51 12.96 7.63 -8.67
CA GLU A 51 12.30 8.86 -9.06
C GLU A 51 10.87 8.82 -8.55
N PHE A 52 10.48 9.82 -7.78
CA PHE A 52 9.16 9.86 -7.16
C PHE A 52 8.67 11.29 -7.04
N HIS A 53 7.40 11.44 -6.72
CA HIS A 53 6.78 12.73 -6.54
C HIS A 53 6.20 12.83 -5.13
N VAL A 54 6.25 14.02 -4.56
CA VAL A 54 5.69 14.35 -3.24
C VAL A 54 4.66 15.47 -3.36
N LEU A 55 3.73 15.54 -2.42
CA LEU A 55 2.80 16.66 -2.33
C LEU A 55 3.55 17.97 -2.09
N LYS A 56 3.20 19.01 -2.85
CA LYS A 56 3.69 20.37 -2.59
C LYS A 56 3.12 20.94 -1.29
N GLU A 57 1.86 20.62 -0.99
CA GLU A 57 1.16 20.99 0.23
C GLU A 57 0.81 19.72 1.00
N THR A 58 1.38 19.55 2.19
CA THR A 58 1.15 18.37 3.02
C THR A 58 -0.32 18.25 3.40
N ARG A 59 -0.91 17.10 3.09
CA ARG A 59 -2.28 16.74 3.48
C ARG A 59 -2.24 15.37 4.18
N PRO A 60 -2.96 15.20 5.30
CA PRO A 60 -3.06 13.89 5.91
C PRO A 60 -3.79 12.91 4.98
N PRO A 61 -3.42 11.61 5.00
CA PRO A 61 -4.19 10.57 4.31
C PRO A 61 -5.61 10.49 4.87
N ARG A 62 -6.57 10.03 4.07
CA ARG A 62 -7.95 9.87 4.56
C ARG A 62 -8.03 8.69 5.52
N GLN A 63 -9.05 8.70 6.37
CA GLN A 63 -9.24 7.71 7.43
C GLN A 63 -9.29 6.25 6.94
N TYR A 64 -9.83 6.03 5.74
CA TYR A 64 -10.01 4.70 5.14
C TYR A 64 -9.06 4.41 3.98
N ASP A 65 -8.10 5.30 3.70
CA ASP A 65 -7.05 4.97 2.72
C ASP A 65 -6.18 3.84 3.31
N GLY A 66 -5.53 3.05 2.44
CA GLY A 66 -4.75 1.88 2.84
C GLY A 66 -3.76 2.14 3.98
N VAL A 67 -3.45 1.10 4.77
CA VAL A 67 -2.68 1.26 6.02
C VAL A 67 -1.24 1.72 5.77
N ASP A 68 -0.67 1.31 4.65
CA ASP A 68 0.69 1.66 4.28
C ASP A 68 0.72 3.04 3.61
N VAL A 69 1.09 4.05 4.41
CA VAL A 69 1.30 5.43 3.97
C VAL A 69 2.80 5.64 3.75
N PHE A 70 3.18 5.79 2.49
CA PHE A 70 4.54 6.04 2.06
C PHE A 70 4.87 7.53 2.10
N TRP A 71 6.01 7.85 2.71
CA TRP A 71 6.54 9.20 2.81
C TRP A 71 8.06 9.17 2.65
N TYR A 72 8.61 10.29 2.23
CA TYR A 72 10.03 10.49 2.05
C TYR A 72 10.60 11.27 3.23
N ASP A 73 11.60 10.69 3.88
CA ASP A 73 12.40 11.34 4.89
C ASP A 73 13.49 12.17 4.20
N SER A 74 13.31 13.50 4.18
CA SER A 74 14.27 14.42 3.56
C SER A 74 15.61 14.51 4.29
N ARG A 75 15.68 14.17 5.59
CA ARG A 75 16.93 14.17 6.36
C ARG A 75 17.76 12.93 6.03
N ASN A 76 17.13 11.76 6.07
CA ASN A 76 17.79 10.48 5.81
C ASN A 76 17.83 10.09 4.32
N ARG A 77 17.12 10.84 3.47
CA ARG A 77 16.98 10.62 2.02
C ARG A 77 16.43 9.24 1.66
N ILE A 78 15.54 8.69 2.49
CA ILE A 78 14.92 7.38 2.29
C ILE A 78 13.40 7.50 2.17
N ILE A 79 12.79 6.58 1.42
CA ILE A 79 11.33 6.41 1.42
C ILE A 79 11.00 5.38 2.50
N SER A 80 10.06 5.74 3.37
CA SER A 80 9.62 4.91 4.48
C SER A 80 8.10 4.79 4.49
N LYS A 81 7.63 3.70 5.09
CA LYS A 81 6.22 3.49 5.45
C LYS A 81 6.00 3.38 6.96
N ALA A 82 7.05 3.66 7.74
CA ALA A 82 6.99 3.63 9.20
C ALA A 82 6.19 4.82 9.73
N ALA A 83 5.81 4.78 11.01
CA ALA A 83 5.19 5.93 11.66
C ALA A 83 6.10 7.16 11.59
N ILE A 84 5.56 8.28 11.13
CA ILE A 84 6.27 9.57 11.05
C ILE A 84 6.58 10.04 12.48
N LYS A 85 7.86 10.01 12.86
CA LYS A 85 8.33 10.57 14.14
C LYS A 85 8.56 12.07 14.05
N ASP A 86 9.10 12.52 12.93
CA ASP A 86 9.40 13.92 12.64
C ASP A 86 8.56 14.41 11.46
N LYS A 87 7.63 15.33 11.72
CA LYS A 87 6.69 15.81 10.72
C LYS A 87 7.30 16.82 9.75
N GLU A 88 8.37 17.50 10.12
CA GLU A 88 8.98 18.55 9.28
C GLU A 88 9.77 17.96 8.12
N SER A 89 10.47 16.85 8.34
CA SER A 89 11.26 16.18 7.31
C SER A 89 10.44 15.22 6.45
N ALA A 90 9.22 14.89 6.85
CA ALA A 90 8.39 13.89 6.21
C ALA A 90 7.54 14.48 5.07
N LEU A 91 7.84 14.05 3.84
CA LEU A 91 7.13 14.47 2.63
C LEU A 91 6.29 13.31 2.09
N ILE A 92 4.97 13.46 2.08
CA ILE A 92 4.05 12.39 1.65
C ILE A 92 4.17 12.16 0.13
N LEU A 93 4.31 10.89 -0.28
CA LEU A 93 4.39 10.54 -1.70
C LEU A 93 3.06 10.78 -2.41
N HIS A 94 3.10 11.39 -3.58
CA HIS A 94 1.91 11.61 -4.40
C HIS A 94 2.31 11.87 -5.86
N GLY A 95 1.69 11.16 -6.78
CA GLY A 95 2.02 11.17 -8.20
C GLY A 95 2.93 10.01 -8.63
N PRO A 96 3.59 10.14 -9.78
CA PRO A 96 4.36 9.06 -10.39
C PRO A 96 5.54 8.58 -9.55
N TYR A 97 5.80 7.28 -9.60
CA TYR A 97 6.89 6.59 -8.94
C TYR A 97 7.58 5.65 -9.92
N LYS A 98 8.91 5.65 -9.90
CA LYS A 98 9.78 4.74 -10.67
C LYS A 98 10.98 4.35 -9.84
N ARG A 99 11.30 3.07 -9.85
CA ARG A 99 12.49 2.51 -9.21
C ARG A 99 13.33 1.78 -10.24
N TYR A 100 14.62 2.11 -10.23
CA TYR A 100 15.64 1.52 -11.08
C TYR A 100 16.63 0.78 -10.19
N ALA A 101 16.93 -0.47 -10.51
CA ALA A 101 18.00 -1.24 -9.88
C ALA A 101 19.08 -1.48 -10.93
N SER A 102 20.33 -1.09 -10.64
CA SER A 102 21.45 -1.23 -11.57
C SER A 102 21.18 -0.57 -12.94
N GLY A 103 20.41 0.53 -12.95
CA GLY A 103 19.99 1.24 -14.15
C GLY A 103 18.77 0.66 -14.88
N ALA A 104 18.36 -0.58 -14.59
CA ALA A 104 17.15 -1.18 -15.17
C ALA A 104 15.90 -0.75 -14.38
N LEU A 105 14.82 -0.34 -15.08
CA LEU A 105 13.54 -0.07 -14.42
C LEU A 105 12.97 -1.39 -13.91
N VAL A 106 12.71 -1.47 -12.61
CA VAL A 106 12.19 -2.68 -11.95
C VAL A 106 10.77 -2.50 -11.41
N GLU A 107 10.34 -1.27 -11.17
CA GLU A 107 8.99 -0.99 -10.66
C GLU A 107 8.55 0.42 -11.05
N GLU A 108 7.30 0.54 -11.47
CA GLU A 108 6.65 1.85 -11.66
C GLU A 108 5.19 1.83 -11.23
N GLY A 109 4.69 3.00 -10.87
CA GLY A 109 3.30 3.18 -10.49
C GLY A 109 3.01 4.61 -10.09
N ASN A 110 1.90 4.81 -9.37
CA ASN A 110 1.58 6.11 -8.79
C ASN A 110 1.22 5.96 -7.31
N TYR A 111 1.45 7.03 -6.57
CA TYR A 111 0.95 7.19 -5.22
C TYR A 111 -0.15 8.25 -5.19
N TYR A 112 -1.11 8.08 -4.29
CA TYR A 112 -2.08 9.09 -3.92
C TYR A 112 -2.04 9.28 -2.41
N ILE A 113 -1.50 10.43 -1.98
CA ILE A 113 -1.44 10.84 -0.56
C ILE A 113 -0.84 9.72 0.30
N GLY A 114 0.29 9.20 -0.18
CA GLY A 114 1.08 8.16 0.45
C GLY A 114 0.62 6.75 0.15
N THR A 115 -0.55 6.51 -0.46
CA THR A 115 -1.03 5.15 -0.74
C THR A 115 -0.84 4.75 -2.20
N LYS A 116 -0.65 3.46 -2.50
CA LYS A 116 -0.51 2.98 -3.89
C LYS A 116 -1.80 3.25 -4.68
N ASP A 117 -1.68 3.81 -5.88
CA ASP A 117 -2.81 4.21 -6.71
C ASP A 117 -2.56 3.96 -8.20
N GLY A 118 -3.64 3.65 -8.93
CA GLY A 118 -3.58 3.40 -10.35
C GLY A 118 -2.85 2.09 -10.71
N ARG A 119 -2.25 2.05 -11.90
CA ARG A 119 -1.54 0.86 -12.39
C ARG A 119 -0.14 0.80 -11.77
N TRP A 120 0.21 -0.37 -11.27
CA TRP A 120 1.53 -0.73 -10.77
C TRP A 120 2.09 -1.87 -11.60
N GLU A 121 3.35 -1.76 -11.97
CA GLU A 121 4.04 -2.72 -12.83
C GLU A 121 5.40 -3.03 -12.24
N THR A 122 5.78 -4.30 -12.30
CA THR A 122 7.15 -4.72 -11.99
C THR A 122 7.77 -5.40 -13.19
N TYR A 123 9.08 -5.24 -13.30
CA TYR A 123 9.85 -5.68 -14.44
C TYR A 123 11.09 -6.43 -14.00
N ASP A 124 11.52 -7.39 -14.82
CA ASP A 124 12.83 -8.03 -14.70
C ASP A 124 13.94 -7.11 -15.25
N ALA A 125 15.21 -7.47 -15.05
CA ALA A 125 16.38 -6.73 -15.53
C ALA A 125 16.36 -6.48 -17.05
N ASN A 126 15.70 -7.34 -17.82
CA ASN A 126 15.52 -7.23 -19.26
C ASN A 126 14.27 -6.42 -19.68
N TYR A 127 13.67 -5.67 -18.76
CA TYR A 127 12.43 -4.90 -18.99
C TYR A 127 11.22 -5.76 -19.38
N ARG A 128 11.23 -7.05 -19.00
CA ARG A 128 10.09 -7.96 -19.19
C ARG A 128 9.09 -7.75 -18.05
N LEU A 129 7.82 -7.55 -18.38
CA LEU A 129 6.75 -7.38 -17.40
C LEU A 129 6.58 -8.66 -16.57
N LEU A 130 6.78 -8.57 -15.26
CA LEU A 130 6.62 -9.67 -14.32
C LEU A 130 5.23 -9.66 -13.67
N ASP A 131 4.79 -8.49 -13.23
CA ASP A 131 3.51 -8.33 -12.54
C ASP A 131 2.86 -7.01 -12.93
N LYS A 132 1.53 -7.02 -13.00
CA LYS A 132 0.74 -5.84 -13.36
C LYS A 132 -0.55 -5.83 -12.57
N THR A 133 -0.63 -4.85 -11.68
CA THR A 133 -1.69 -4.77 -10.69
C THR A 133 -2.31 -3.40 -10.73
N LYS A 134 -3.61 -3.32 -10.46
CA LYS A 134 -4.31 -2.04 -10.34
C LYS A 134 -4.62 -1.83 -8.88
N TRP A 135 -4.33 -0.63 -8.40
CA TRP A 135 -4.57 -0.19 -7.03
C TRP A 135 -5.53 0.99 -7.02
N SER A 136 -6.26 1.14 -5.94
CA SER A 136 -7.09 2.29 -5.64
C SER A 136 -6.89 2.65 -4.17
N ARG A 137 -6.30 3.82 -3.92
CA ARG A 137 -6.13 4.37 -2.56
C ARG A 137 -5.49 3.40 -1.55
N GLY A 138 -4.52 2.59 -2.00
CA GLY A 138 -3.78 1.65 -1.17
C GLY A 138 -4.33 0.22 -1.12
N PHE A 139 -5.45 -0.06 -1.79
CA PHE A 139 -5.99 -1.41 -1.93
C PHE A 139 -5.90 -1.90 -3.37
N PRO A 140 -5.78 -3.21 -3.62
CA PRO A 140 -6.01 -3.77 -4.95
C PRO A 140 -7.37 -3.31 -5.48
N ALA A 141 -7.46 -2.93 -6.75
CA ALA A 141 -8.70 -2.40 -7.33
C ALA A 141 -9.82 -3.43 -7.43
N GLU A 142 -9.49 -4.73 -7.32
CA GLU A 142 -10.45 -5.83 -7.24
C GLU A 142 -10.99 -6.05 -5.82
N SER A 143 -10.44 -5.35 -4.82
CA SER A 143 -10.86 -5.51 -3.42
C SER A 143 -12.34 -5.22 -3.24
N VAL A 144 -12.99 -6.03 -2.41
CA VAL A 144 -14.39 -5.84 -2.03
C VAL A 144 -14.42 -4.91 -0.82
N VAL A 145 -15.11 -3.78 -0.97
CA VAL A 145 -15.30 -2.79 0.10
C VAL A 145 -16.77 -2.76 0.49
N SER A 146 -17.04 -3.03 1.75
CA SER A 146 -18.37 -2.95 2.35
C SER A 146 -18.48 -1.67 3.17
N TYR A 147 -19.68 -1.09 3.23
CA TYR A 147 -19.93 0.20 3.88
C TYR A 147 -21.08 0.09 4.88
N TYR A 148 -21.05 0.94 5.92
CA TYR A 148 -22.15 1.09 6.87
C TYR A 148 -23.32 1.89 6.29
N ASP A 149 -23.04 2.77 5.34
CA ASP A 149 -23.99 3.72 4.78
C ASP A 149 -24.20 3.55 3.28
N SER A 150 -25.40 3.86 2.79
CA SER A 150 -25.69 3.85 1.35
C SER A 150 -24.92 4.91 0.56
N ALA A 151 -24.41 5.95 1.23
CA ALA A 151 -23.60 7.00 0.62
C ALA A 151 -22.12 6.60 0.45
N HIS A 152 -21.71 5.39 0.88
CA HIS A 152 -20.36 4.87 0.74
C HIS A 152 -19.28 5.77 1.38
N THR A 153 -19.63 6.44 2.49
CA THR A 153 -18.70 7.33 3.20
C THR A 153 -18.01 6.65 4.38
N LYS A 154 -18.64 5.61 4.94
CA LYS A 154 -18.14 4.88 6.11
C LYS A 154 -17.85 3.43 5.77
N VAL A 155 -16.57 3.11 5.69
CA VAL A 155 -16.12 1.75 5.37
C VAL A 155 -16.34 0.84 6.58
N LEU A 156 -16.97 -0.30 6.35
CA LEU A 156 -17.14 -1.40 7.30
C LEU A 156 -15.98 -2.38 7.20
N GLU A 157 -15.65 -2.81 5.98
CA GLU A 157 -14.72 -3.90 5.73
C GLU A 157 -14.07 -3.76 4.36
N VAL A 158 -12.79 -4.12 4.28
CA VAL A 158 -12.01 -4.19 3.04
C VAL A 158 -11.41 -5.58 2.95
N ILE A 159 -11.86 -6.35 1.95
CA ILE A 159 -11.33 -7.67 1.62
C ILE A 159 -10.39 -7.51 0.42
N PRO A 160 -9.08 -7.75 0.60
CA PRO A 160 -8.10 -7.55 -0.46
C PRO A 160 -8.22 -8.69 -1.47
N ILE A 161 -8.55 -8.39 -2.73
CA ILE A 161 -8.63 -9.38 -3.80
C ILE A 161 -7.57 -9.08 -4.84
N HIS A 162 -6.84 -10.12 -5.23
CA HIS A 162 -5.78 -10.04 -6.21
C HIS A 162 -5.84 -11.26 -7.12
N TYR A 163 -6.06 -11.04 -8.42
CA TYR A 163 -6.21 -12.13 -9.40
C TYR A 163 -7.31 -13.12 -9.00
N GLY A 164 -8.43 -12.59 -8.49
CA GLY A 164 -9.59 -13.39 -8.09
C GLY A 164 -9.46 -14.14 -6.76
N LYS A 165 -8.35 -14.01 -6.03
CA LYS A 165 -8.15 -14.62 -4.70
C LYS A 165 -7.92 -13.59 -3.61
N ARG A 166 -8.28 -13.90 -2.36
CA ARG A 166 -7.97 -13.01 -1.24
C ARG A 166 -6.46 -12.99 -1.00
N LYS A 167 -5.86 -11.82 -1.18
CA LYS A 167 -4.42 -11.61 -1.03
C LYS A 167 -4.08 -10.17 -0.71
N GLY A 168 -3.45 -9.94 0.43
CA GLY A 168 -3.08 -8.62 0.94
C GLY A 168 -3.66 -8.33 2.31
N ASP A 169 -3.70 -7.05 2.67
CA ASP A 169 -4.13 -6.60 3.99
C ASP A 169 -5.66 -6.57 4.11
N TYR A 170 -6.20 -7.33 5.06
CA TYR A 170 -7.60 -7.31 5.44
C TYR A 170 -7.83 -6.30 6.55
N LEU A 171 -8.86 -5.47 6.39
CA LEU A 171 -9.20 -4.43 7.35
C LEU A 171 -10.70 -4.43 7.62
N LYS A 172 -11.05 -4.31 8.89
CA LYS A 172 -12.43 -4.09 9.34
C LYS A 172 -12.44 -2.91 10.29
N TYR A 173 -13.50 -2.10 10.23
CA TYR A 173 -13.64 -0.88 11.01
C TYR A 173 -14.95 -0.86 11.78
N TYR A 174 -14.96 -0.15 12.90
CA TYR A 174 -16.18 0.26 13.58
C TYR A 174 -16.86 1.42 12.80
N ASP A 175 -18.14 1.69 13.06
CA ASP A 175 -18.88 2.80 12.42
C ASP A 175 -18.26 4.19 12.67
N GLY A 176 -17.53 4.36 13.79
CA GLY A 176 -16.72 5.56 14.05
C GLY A 176 -15.41 5.64 13.25
N GLY A 177 -15.15 4.64 12.40
CA GLY A 177 -13.97 4.49 11.55
C GLY A 177 -12.70 4.11 12.30
N GLN A 178 -12.79 3.69 13.57
CA GLN A 178 -11.66 3.08 14.27
C GLN A 178 -11.43 1.67 13.73
N LEU A 179 -10.17 1.28 13.60
CA LEU A 179 -9.79 -0.06 13.15
C LEU A 179 -10.29 -1.10 14.16
N MET A 180 -11.07 -2.07 13.69
CA MET A 180 -11.61 -3.18 14.48
C MET A 180 -10.74 -4.43 14.32
N VAL A 181 -10.38 -4.78 13.08
CA VAL A 181 -9.56 -5.95 12.77
C VAL A 181 -8.55 -5.59 11.71
N LYS A 182 -7.30 -6.05 11.88
CA LYS A 182 -6.28 -6.04 10.85
C LYS A 182 -5.63 -7.41 10.75
N GLY A 183 -5.60 -7.95 9.54
CA GLY A 183 -4.99 -9.23 9.22
C GLY A 183 -4.43 -9.24 7.82
N GLN A 184 -3.97 -10.41 7.39
CA GLN A 184 -3.45 -10.59 6.04
C GLN A 184 -3.94 -11.91 5.47
N TYR A 185 -4.29 -11.90 4.18
CA TYR A 185 -4.59 -13.10 3.41
C TYR A 185 -3.49 -13.35 2.38
N ASP A 186 -3.26 -14.61 2.07
CA ASP A 186 -2.59 -15.04 0.84
C ASP A 186 -3.25 -16.32 0.34
N ASN A 187 -3.54 -16.35 -0.97
CA ASN A 187 -4.19 -17.48 -1.63
C ASN A 187 -5.48 -17.97 -0.91
N ASP A 188 -6.34 -17.04 -0.49
CA ASP A 188 -7.58 -17.29 0.27
C ASP A 188 -7.42 -17.78 1.71
N LEU A 189 -6.19 -17.92 2.21
CA LEU A 189 -5.92 -18.36 3.57
C LEU A 189 -5.44 -17.19 4.45
N PRO A 190 -5.91 -17.07 5.70
CA PRO A 190 -5.39 -16.08 6.64
C PRO A 190 -3.94 -16.45 6.99
N ILE A 191 -3.03 -15.48 6.90
CA ILE A 191 -1.62 -15.65 7.24
C ILE A 191 -1.17 -14.63 8.27
N GLY A 192 -0.09 -14.94 8.97
CA GLY A 192 0.60 -14.01 9.86
C GLY A 192 -0.22 -13.61 11.09
N THR A 193 -0.03 -12.38 11.55
CA THR A 193 -0.63 -11.91 12.81
C THR A 193 -1.90 -11.11 12.57
N TRP A 194 -2.99 -11.58 13.15
CA TRP A 194 -4.29 -10.94 13.15
C TRP A 194 -4.49 -10.21 14.47
N ASN A 195 -4.75 -8.91 14.37
CA ASN A 195 -4.97 -8.03 15.52
C ASN A 195 -6.41 -7.56 15.51
N GLU A 196 -7.11 -7.76 16.63
CA GLU A 196 -8.40 -7.15 16.90
C GLU A 196 -8.24 -6.03 17.93
N TYR A 197 -9.03 -4.98 17.83
CA TYR A 197 -8.94 -3.78 18.65
C TYR A 197 -10.30 -3.40 19.22
N TYR A 198 -10.29 -2.73 20.37
CA TYR A 198 -11.48 -2.12 20.94
C TYR A 198 -11.82 -0.79 20.24
N GLN A 199 -13.10 -0.45 20.13
CA GLN A 199 -13.55 0.76 19.40
C GLN A 199 -13.02 2.06 20.01
N TYR A 200 -13.15 2.23 21.32
CA TYR A 200 -12.83 3.50 22.01
C TYR A 200 -11.45 3.50 22.66
N ARG A 201 -10.66 2.45 22.46
CA ARG A 201 -9.31 2.32 23.02
C ARG A 201 -8.35 1.91 21.92
N ARG A 202 -7.18 2.56 21.89
CA ARG A 202 -6.07 2.15 21.00
C ARG A 202 -5.43 0.81 21.39
N GLN A 203 -6.03 0.07 22.32
CA GLN A 203 -5.53 -1.19 22.84
C GLN A 203 -6.01 -2.37 21.98
N ARG A 204 -5.15 -3.37 21.87
CA ARG A 204 -5.49 -4.64 21.24
C ARG A 204 -6.43 -5.39 22.16
N LYS A 205 -7.48 -5.96 21.58
CA LYS A 205 -8.40 -6.89 22.22
C LYS A 205 -7.85 -8.31 22.14
N LYS A 206 -7.44 -8.73 20.95
CA LYS A 206 -7.04 -10.11 20.66
C LYS A 206 -5.93 -10.14 19.62
N VAL A 207 -4.97 -11.03 19.81
CA VAL A 207 -3.91 -11.32 18.83
C VAL A 207 -3.92 -12.81 18.52
N THR A 208 -4.23 -13.13 17.27
CA THR A 208 -4.23 -14.51 16.74
C THR A 208 -3.09 -14.64 15.73
N ARG A 209 -2.32 -15.71 15.81
CA ARG A 209 -1.25 -16.01 14.86
C ARG A 209 -1.65 -17.19 13.99
N TYR A 210 -1.74 -16.94 12.70
CA TYR A 210 -1.88 -17.95 11.66
C TYR A 210 -0.48 -18.33 11.12
N PRO A 211 -0.38 -19.41 10.33
CA PRO A 211 0.86 -19.75 9.64
C PRO A 211 1.45 -18.57 8.87
N ARG A 212 2.77 -18.53 8.76
CA ARG A 212 3.46 -17.40 8.13
C ARG A 212 3.21 -17.40 6.63
N TYR A 213 3.12 -18.58 6.05
CA TYR A 213 2.89 -18.78 4.62
C TYR A 213 1.64 -19.63 4.40
N TRP A 214 0.96 -19.42 3.28
CA TRP A 214 -0.30 -20.10 2.96
C TRP A 214 -0.15 -21.61 2.72
N TYR A 215 1.07 -22.11 2.48
CA TYR A 215 1.36 -23.53 2.26
C TYR A 215 1.76 -24.27 3.55
N GLU A 216 1.83 -23.56 4.68
CA GLU A 216 2.05 -24.19 5.99
C GLU A 216 0.70 -24.63 6.56
N ASP A 217 0.62 -25.89 6.99
CA ASP A 217 -0.57 -26.38 7.69
C ASP A 217 -0.63 -25.82 9.11
N GLY A 218 -1.79 -25.28 9.49
CA GLY A 218 -2.03 -24.81 10.84
C GLY A 218 -3.26 -23.90 10.95
N GLU A 219 -3.89 -23.93 12.11
CA GLU A 219 -5.01 -23.04 12.44
C GLU A 219 -4.51 -21.78 13.14
N GLY A 220 -5.37 -20.77 13.22
CA GLY A 220 -5.09 -19.53 13.93
C GLY A 220 -5.00 -19.78 15.43
N ILE A 221 -3.84 -19.55 16.02
CA ILE A 221 -3.63 -19.78 17.45
C ILE A 221 -3.69 -18.46 18.21
N LEU A 222 -4.49 -18.41 19.27
CA LEU A 222 -4.56 -17.27 20.16
C LEU A 222 -3.23 -17.10 20.90
N ILE A 223 -2.59 -15.94 20.72
CA ILE A 223 -1.34 -15.58 21.40
C ILE A 223 -1.62 -14.74 22.64
N SER A 224 -2.50 -13.74 22.52
CA SER A 224 -2.78 -12.85 23.63
C SER A 224 -4.19 -12.28 23.54
N GLU A 225 -4.81 -12.09 24.70
CA GLU A 225 -6.12 -11.46 24.86
C GLU A 225 -6.08 -10.50 26.04
N TRP A 226 -6.68 -9.32 25.87
CA TRP A 226 -6.76 -8.28 26.90
C TRP A 226 -8.21 -7.92 27.17
N ASP A 227 -8.48 -7.52 28.41
CA ASP A 227 -9.78 -6.96 28.78
C ASP A 227 -9.95 -5.53 28.25
N ASP A 228 -11.15 -4.99 28.45
CA ASP A 228 -11.47 -3.62 28.09
C ASP A 228 -10.64 -2.59 28.86
N LYS A 229 -10.07 -2.94 30.01
CA LYS A 229 -9.17 -2.10 30.83
C LYS A 229 -7.70 -2.19 30.39
N GLY A 230 -7.35 -3.10 29.48
CA GLY A 230 -5.99 -3.36 29.01
C GLY A 230 -5.21 -4.33 29.88
N LYS A 231 -5.85 -5.00 30.85
CA LYS A 231 -5.26 -6.10 31.61
C LYS A 231 -5.22 -7.35 30.74
N LEU A 232 -4.06 -8.01 30.69
CA LEU A 232 -3.90 -9.27 29.99
C LEU A 232 -4.78 -10.34 30.64
N ILE A 233 -5.71 -10.91 29.88
CA ILE A 233 -6.57 -12.02 30.29
C ILE A 233 -5.85 -13.34 30.02
N TYR A 234 -5.22 -13.43 28.86
CA TYR A 234 -4.55 -14.63 28.40
C TYR A 234 -3.29 -14.26 27.64
N GLU A 235 -2.23 -15.01 27.89
CA GLU A 235 -1.03 -15.04 27.07
C GLU A 235 -0.61 -16.50 26.90
N ARG A 236 -0.42 -16.91 25.65
CA ARG A 236 0.07 -18.25 25.36
C ARG A 236 1.48 -18.40 25.94
N PRO A 237 1.76 -19.46 26.71
CA PRO A 237 3.12 -19.77 27.14
C PRO A 237 4.03 -19.85 25.92
N LYS A 238 5.24 -19.28 26.01
CA LYS A 238 6.25 -19.51 24.98
C LYS A 238 6.58 -21.00 25.01
N ASP A 239 6.31 -21.71 23.91
CA ASP A 239 6.79 -23.09 23.77
C ASP A 239 8.32 -23.03 23.88
N GLN A 240 8.86 -23.65 24.93
CA GLN A 240 10.29 -23.93 25.02
C GLN A 240 10.57 -25.01 23.98
N THR A 241 10.91 -24.63 22.75
CA THR A 241 11.55 -25.58 21.84
C THR A 241 12.87 -26.00 22.48
N PRO A 242 13.07 -27.29 22.80
CA PRO A 242 14.39 -27.78 23.19
C PRO A 242 15.35 -27.46 22.05
N ALA A 243 16.53 -26.94 22.38
CA ALA A 243 17.61 -26.87 21.41
C ALA A 243 17.85 -28.29 20.90
N GLU A 244 17.65 -28.52 19.60
CA GLU A 244 18.04 -29.75 18.93
C GLU A 244 19.50 -30.03 19.29
N GLU A 245 19.70 -31.17 19.95
CA GLU A 245 21.00 -31.75 20.23
C GLU A 245 21.76 -31.84 18.90
N SER A 246 22.80 -31.03 18.77
CA SER A 246 23.84 -31.27 17.79
C SER A 246 24.69 -32.43 18.32
N GLU A 247 24.24 -33.65 18.07
CA GLU A 247 25.10 -34.82 18.19
C GLU A 247 26.17 -34.78 17.08
N ASN A 248 27.42 -34.95 17.52
CA ASN A 248 28.64 -35.11 16.74
C ASN A 248 28.64 -36.40 15.91
#